data_AF-A0A0S7CQQ2-F1
#
_entry.id   AF-A0A0S7CQQ2-F1
#
_cell.length_a   1.000
_cell.length_b   1.000
_cell.length_c   1.000
_cell.angle_alpha   90.00
_cell.angle_beta   90.00
_cell.angle_gamma   90.00
#
_symmetry.space_group_name_H-M   'P 1'
#
loop_
_entity.id
_entity.type
_entity.pdbx_description
1 polymer ?
#
loop_
_entity_poly.entity_id
_entity_poly.type
_entity_poly.pdbx_seq_one_letter_code
_entity_poly.pdbx_strand_id
1 'polypeptide(L)'
;MHFSLVSREVIADSVETVMQAERIDGSVLLAGCDKSLPGMLMAAARLDLASVFLYAGSIMPGWVKLEDGSEKEVTLIDAFEAVGACAAGKMSKGDLDRIERAICPGEGACGGMYTANTMACIGEALGMSLPGSAAPPSADRRRDDFARKSGEAVVNLLRLGITARDIMTKKAFENAIAVTMAFGGSTNAVLHLLAIAREAEVELTLDDFNRIGDKIPHLGDLKPFGRYVMTDVDKIGGVPVIMKALLDAGLLHGDCLTVTGKTLAENLASINRRTSTARSCARWTTRSTRPAGSPSCTVPWPRKVPS
;
A
#
# COMPACT_ATOMS: atom_id res chain seq x y z
N MET A 1 13.60 8.20 -16.94
CA MET A 1 14.02 8.42 -15.53
C MET A 1 14.85 7.23 -15.09
N HIS A 2 16.13 7.41 -14.71
CA HIS A 2 17.05 6.28 -14.40
C HIS A 2 17.32 6.03 -12.89
N PHE A 3 16.99 6.98 -12.01
CA PHE A 3 17.44 6.96 -10.61
C PHE A 3 16.34 6.64 -9.58
N SER A 4 15.13 6.31 -10.02
CA SER A 4 14.03 6.01 -9.08
C SER A 4 14.22 4.67 -8.37
N LEU A 5 14.34 3.56 -9.12
CA LEU A 5 14.37 2.23 -8.49
C LEU A 5 15.61 2.01 -7.61
N VAL A 6 16.78 2.50 -8.03
CA VAL A 6 18.03 2.36 -7.25
C VAL A 6 17.96 3.05 -5.89
N SER A 7 17.10 4.06 -5.71
CA SER A 7 16.92 4.70 -4.40
C SER A 7 16.37 3.73 -3.36
N ARG A 8 15.68 2.65 -3.77
CA ARG A 8 15.22 1.59 -2.87
C ARG A 8 16.41 0.92 -2.16
N GLU A 9 17.44 0.57 -2.92
CA GLU A 9 18.65 -0.10 -2.40
C GLU A 9 19.44 0.85 -1.50
N VAL A 10 19.63 2.10 -1.96
CA VAL A 10 20.33 3.13 -1.18
C VAL A 10 19.65 3.35 0.17
N ILE A 11 18.32 3.37 0.22
CA ILE A 11 17.58 3.50 1.47
C ILE A 11 17.78 2.27 2.37
N ALA A 12 17.70 1.06 1.80
CA ALA A 12 17.89 -0.17 2.57
C ALA A 12 19.29 -0.20 3.22
N ASP A 13 20.34 0.07 2.44
CA ASP A 13 21.74 0.09 2.90
C ASP A 13 21.99 1.23 3.90
N SER A 14 21.34 2.39 3.71
CA SER A 14 21.47 3.52 4.65
C SER A 14 20.91 3.18 6.03
N VAL A 15 19.75 2.53 6.08
CA VAL A 15 19.14 2.12 7.36
C VAL A 15 19.96 1.02 8.02
N GLU A 16 20.39 0.01 7.26
CA GLU A 16 21.24 -1.05 7.78
C GLU A 16 22.54 -0.50 8.38
N THR A 17 23.21 0.40 7.66
CA THR A 17 24.48 1.00 8.09
C THR A 17 24.36 1.66 9.46
N VAL A 18 23.33 2.50 9.65
CA VAL A 18 23.13 3.22 10.93
C VAL A 18 22.74 2.27 12.05
N MET A 19 21.80 1.35 11.80
CA MET A 19 21.34 0.40 12.81
C MET A 19 22.47 -0.50 13.31
N GLN A 20 23.32 -0.98 12.40
CA GLN A 20 24.46 -1.84 12.75
C GLN A 20 25.59 -1.09 13.44
N ALA A 21 25.89 0.14 13.01
CA ALA A 21 26.96 0.95 13.60
C ALA A 21 26.61 1.40 15.03
N GLU A 22 25.39 1.89 15.23
CA GLU A 22 24.94 2.49 16.50
C GLU A 22 24.38 1.47 17.49
N ARG A 23 24.29 0.19 17.10
CA ARG A 23 23.77 -0.92 17.94
C ARG A 23 22.37 -0.62 18.49
N ILE A 24 21.50 -0.08 17.65
CA ILE A 24 20.11 0.24 18.02
C ILE A 24 19.30 -1.06 18.11
N ASP A 25 18.56 -1.26 19.19
CA ASP A 25 17.85 -2.51 19.47
C ASP A 25 16.61 -2.75 18.57
N GLY A 26 15.97 -1.69 18.08
CA GLY A 26 14.78 -1.77 17.23
C GLY A 26 14.46 -0.44 16.55
N SER A 27 13.57 -0.47 15.55
CA SER A 27 13.33 0.67 14.66
C SER A 27 11.84 0.99 14.45
N VAL A 28 11.54 2.29 14.33
CA VAL A 28 10.31 2.76 13.67
C VAL A 28 10.73 3.35 12.33
N LEU A 29 10.24 2.78 11.24
CA LEU A 29 10.66 3.12 9.88
C LEU A 29 9.58 3.97 9.20
N LEU A 30 9.90 5.24 8.93
CA LEU A 30 8.97 6.19 8.34
C LEU A 30 9.26 6.37 6.85
N ALA A 31 8.26 6.18 5.99
CA ALA A 31 8.41 6.39 4.54
C ALA A 31 7.13 6.90 3.90
N GLY A 32 7.25 7.59 2.75
CA GLY A 32 6.12 8.22 2.07
C GLY A 32 6.06 7.96 0.56
N CYS A 33 7.16 8.14 -0.16
CA CYS A 33 7.15 8.06 -1.62
C CYS A 33 7.57 6.67 -2.11
N ASP A 34 6.76 6.04 -2.96
CA ASP A 34 7.03 4.86 -3.77
C ASP A 34 8.13 3.91 -3.27
N LYS A 35 9.40 4.19 -3.60
CA LYS A 35 10.56 3.31 -3.37
C LYS A 35 11.10 3.35 -1.94
N SER A 36 10.75 4.38 -1.18
CA SER A 36 11.14 4.48 0.24
C SER A 36 10.44 3.43 1.11
N LEU A 37 9.18 3.09 0.82
CA LEU A 37 8.44 2.08 1.57
C LEU A 37 9.09 0.68 1.47
N PRO A 38 9.35 0.12 0.27
CA PRO A 38 10.03 -1.16 0.18
C PRO A 38 11.49 -1.09 0.64
N GLY A 39 12.18 0.04 0.49
CA GLY A 39 13.55 0.20 1.02
C GLY A 39 13.59 0.04 2.54
N MET A 40 12.64 0.66 3.25
CA MET A 40 12.47 0.49 4.69
C MET A 40 12.11 -0.96 5.07
N LEU A 41 11.15 -1.58 4.37
CA LEU A 41 10.75 -2.96 4.65
C LEU A 41 11.87 -3.97 4.35
N MET A 42 12.68 -3.74 3.32
CA MET A 42 13.89 -4.52 3.04
C MET A 42 14.91 -4.41 4.18
N ALA A 43 15.16 -3.20 4.70
CA ALA A 43 16.06 -3.02 5.84
C ALA A 43 15.56 -3.73 7.10
N ALA A 44 14.26 -3.63 7.42
CA ALA A 44 13.66 -4.35 8.55
C ALA A 44 13.89 -5.86 8.43
N ALA A 45 13.62 -6.42 7.24
CA ALA A 45 13.78 -7.84 6.96
C ALA A 45 15.24 -8.32 7.07
N ARG A 46 16.18 -7.52 6.55
CA ARG A 46 17.62 -7.81 6.56
C ARG A 46 18.22 -7.75 7.97
N LEU A 47 17.85 -6.75 8.75
CA LEU A 47 18.36 -6.55 10.11
C LEU A 47 17.82 -7.57 11.11
N ASP A 48 16.60 -8.06 10.87
CA ASP A 48 15.89 -8.97 11.77
C ASP A 48 15.85 -8.51 13.23
N LEU A 49 15.59 -7.21 13.42
CA LEU A 49 15.35 -6.59 14.72
C LEU A 49 13.88 -6.19 14.85
N ALA A 50 13.43 -5.92 16.07
CA ALA A 50 12.10 -5.39 16.32
C ALA A 50 11.86 -4.12 15.48
N SER A 51 10.91 -4.17 14.55
CA SER A 51 10.72 -3.10 13.56
C SER A 51 9.24 -2.85 13.31
N VAL A 52 8.85 -1.56 13.27
CA VAL A 52 7.49 -1.13 12.92
C VAL A 52 7.55 -0.14 11.76
N PHE A 53 6.83 -0.42 10.69
CA PHE A 53 6.72 0.45 9.53
C PHE A 53 5.55 1.43 9.68
N LEU A 54 5.80 2.72 9.41
CA LEU A 54 4.79 3.77 9.41
C LEU A 54 4.82 4.56 8.11
N TYR A 55 3.68 4.56 7.42
CA TYR A 55 3.49 5.34 6.20
C TYR A 55 3.32 6.85 6.50
N ALA A 56 3.74 7.72 5.58
CA ALA A 56 3.53 9.16 5.68
C ALA A 56 2.05 9.57 5.53
N GLY A 57 1.27 8.78 4.77
CA GLY A 57 -0.12 9.10 4.44
C GLY A 57 -0.29 9.63 3.01
N SER A 58 -1.50 9.47 2.50
CA SER A 58 -1.84 9.91 1.14
C SER A 58 -2.20 11.39 1.09
N ILE A 59 -1.90 12.05 -0.01
CA ILE A 59 -2.29 13.44 -0.27
C ILE A 59 -3.81 13.54 -0.42
N MET A 60 -4.39 14.67 0.00
CA MET A 60 -5.78 14.98 -0.30
C MET A 60 -5.96 15.22 -1.81
N PRO A 61 -7.10 14.82 -2.41
CA PRO A 61 -7.37 15.15 -3.81
C PRO A 61 -7.45 16.67 -4.00
N GLY A 62 -6.95 17.15 -5.13
CA GLY A 62 -7.10 18.52 -5.57
C GLY A 62 -8.49 18.80 -6.10
N TRP A 63 -8.86 20.08 -6.20
CA TRP A 63 -10.11 20.51 -6.81
C TRP A 63 -9.86 21.65 -7.79
N VAL A 64 -10.46 21.57 -8.98
CA VAL A 64 -10.25 22.56 -10.04
C VAL A 64 -11.57 22.96 -10.69
N LYS A 65 -11.68 24.25 -11.03
CA LYS A 65 -12.70 24.80 -11.91
C LYS A 65 -12.07 25.18 -13.26
N LEU A 66 -12.55 24.54 -14.33
CA LEU A 66 -12.10 24.76 -15.71
C LEU A 66 -12.76 25.99 -16.35
N GLU A 67 -12.26 26.40 -17.50
CA GLU A 67 -12.73 27.56 -18.27
C GLU A 67 -14.19 27.41 -18.74
N ASP A 68 -14.63 26.19 -19.02
CA ASP A 68 -16.02 25.87 -19.37
C ASP A 68 -16.98 25.92 -18.17
N GLY A 69 -16.46 26.18 -16.97
CA GLY A 69 -17.20 26.24 -15.71
C GLY A 69 -17.38 24.90 -15.02
N SER A 70 -16.91 23.79 -15.60
CA SER A 70 -16.94 22.48 -14.98
C SER A 70 -15.97 22.39 -13.80
N GLU A 71 -16.36 21.59 -12.80
CA GLU A 71 -15.60 21.41 -11.56
C GLU A 71 -15.34 19.93 -11.35
N LYS A 72 -14.10 19.57 -10.98
CA LYS A 72 -13.73 18.17 -10.74
C LYS A 72 -12.60 18.04 -9.72
N GLU A 73 -12.58 16.88 -9.08
CA GLU A 73 -11.42 16.45 -8.30
C GLU A 73 -10.30 16.01 -9.26
N VAL A 74 -9.06 16.38 -8.93
CA VAL A 74 -7.87 16.09 -9.74
C VAL A 74 -6.72 15.55 -8.89
N THR A 75 -5.92 14.72 -9.53
CA THR A 75 -4.73 14.05 -8.97
C THR A 75 -3.62 14.08 -10.01
N LEU A 76 -2.43 13.57 -9.66
CA LEU A 76 -1.28 13.58 -10.54
C LEU A 76 -1.52 12.95 -11.93
N ILE A 77 -2.35 11.90 -12.05
CA ILE A 77 -2.65 11.30 -13.37
C ILE A 77 -3.44 12.24 -14.27
N ASP A 78 -4.33 13.05 -13.69
CA ASP A 78 -5.13 14.02 -14.43
C ASP A 78 -4.23 15.11 -15.05
N ALA A 79 -3.07 15.41 -14.45
CA ALA A 79 -2.07 16.29 -15.03
C ALA A 79 -1.39 15.67 -16.27
N PHE A 80 -0.99 14.40 -16.20
CA PHE A 80 -0.41 13.70 -17.34
C PHE A 80 -1.41 13.57 -18.50
N GLU A 81 -2.68 13.25 -18.19
CA GLU A 81 -3.75 13.23 -19.17
C GLU A 81 -4.04 14.62 -19.76
N ALA A 82 -4.02 15.67 -18.93
CA ALA A 82 -4.20 17.05 -19.37
C ALA A 82 -3.09 17.51 -20.33
N VAL A 83 -1.82 17.14 -20.07
CA VAL A 83 -0.72 17.41 -21.01
C VAL A 83 -0.98 16.75 -22.37
N GLY A 84 -1.41 15.49 -22.37
CA GLY A 84 -1.78 14.78 -23.60
C GLY A 84 -2.97 15.41 -24.32
N ALA A 85 -4.02 15.79 -23.59
CA ALA A 85 -5.20 16.44 -24.14
C ALA A 85 -4.88 17.83 -24.73
N CYS A 86 -4.04 18.62 -24.05
CA CYS A 86 -3.59 19.92 -24.52
C CYS A 86 -2.75 19.79 -25.80
N ALA A 87 -1.81 18.83 -25.84
CA ALA A 87 -1.00 18.56 -27.04
C ALA A 87 -1.87 18.10 -28.23
N ALA A 88 -2.96 17.39 -27.97
CA ALA A 88 -3.92 16.96 -28.98
C ALA A 88 -4.98 18.01 -29.35
N GLY A 89 -4.90 19.24 -28.81
CA GLY A 89 -5.87 20.31 -29.07
C GLY A 89 -7.27 20.10 -28.46
N LYS A 90 -7.39 19.19 -27.48
CA LYS A 90 -8.65 18.86 -26.78
C LYS A 90 -8.84 19.60 -25.46
N MET A 91 -7.84 20.38 -25.04
CA MET A 91 -7.85 21.16 -23.81
C MET A 91 -7.04 22.44 -24.02
N SER A 92 -7.46 23.54 -23.42
CA SER A 92 -6.72 24.80 -23.50
C SER A 92 -5.47 24.75 -22.62
N LYS A 93 -4.47 25.60 -22.92
CA LYS A 93 -3.31 25.78 -22.01
C LYS A 93 -3.74 26.36 -20.66
N GLY A 94 -4.83 27.14 -20.62
CA GLY A 94 -5.38 27.70 -19.39
C GLY A 94 -5.94 26.61 -18.47
N ASP A 95 -6.69 25.65 -19.02
CA ASP A 95 -7.19 24.50 -18.28
C ASP A 95 -6.07 23.56 -17.81
N LEU A 96 -5.02 23.38 -18.63
CA LEU A 96 -3.82 22.66 -18.21
C LEU A 96 -3.15 23.31 -16.99
N ASP A 97 -2.93 24.63 -17.02
CA ASP A 97 -2.34 25.38 -15.90
C ASP A 97 -3.23 25.35 -14.65
N ARG A 98 -4.56 25.43 -14.82
CA ARG A 98 -5.52 25.26 -13.70
C ARG A 98 -5.42 23.89 -13.05
N ILE A 99 -5.30 22.82 -13.86
CA ILE A 99 -5.11 21.46 -13.35
C ILE A 99 -3.76 21.35 -12.63
N GLU A 100 -2.67 21.84 -13.22
CA GLU A 100 -1.33 21.83 -12.61
C GLU A 100 -1.33 22.46 -11.21
N ARG A 101 -2.01 23.60 -11.04
CA ARG A 101 -2.09 24.31 -9.75
C ARG A 101 -2.94 23.60 -8.69
N ALA A 102 -3.79 22.66 -9.10
CA ALA A 102 -4.77 22.03 -8.21
C ALA A 102 -4.37 20.62 -7.74
N ILE A 103 -3.60 19.87 -8.54
CA ILE A 103 -3.37 18.41 -8.34
C ILE A 103 -2.64 18.02 -7.05
N CYS A 104 -1.92 18.95 -6.42
CA CYS A 104 -1.12 18.71 -5.22
C CYS A 104 -1.41 19.78 -4.15
N PRO A 105 -2.53 19.70 -3.42
CA PRO A 105 -2.97 20.74 -2.48
C PRO A 105 -2.13 20.84 -1.20
N GLY A 106 -1.23 19.90 -0.93
CA GLY A 106 -0.43 19.88 0.28
C GLY A 106 0.47 18.64 0.40
N GLU A 107 0.78 18.24 1.64
CA GLU A 107 1.61 17.07 1.94
C GLU A 107 0.93 15.72 1.65
N GLY A 108 1.75 14.70 1.39
CA GLY A 108 1.33 13.30 1.24
C GLY A 108 1.79 12.67 -0.08
N ALA A 109 1.72 11.33 -0.15
CA ALA A 109 2.03 10.60 -1.38
C ALA A 109 0.83 10.57 -2.35
N CYS A 110 1.05 10.11 -3.59
CA CYS A 110 0.01 10.07 -4.62
C CYS A 110 -1.30 9.40 -4.15
N GLY A 111 -2.45 10.03 -4.45
CA GLY A 111 -3.78 9.64 -3.96
C GLY A 111 -4.34 8.28 -4.40
N GLY A 112 -3.98 7.84 -5.61
CA GLY A 112 -4.46 6.57 -6.17
C GLY A 112 -3.70 5.34 -5.65
N MET A 113 -4.13 4.14 -6.05
CA MET A 113 -3.45 2.86 -5.79
C MET A 113 -2.19 2.68 -6.65
N TYR A 114 -1.30 3.68 -6.61
CA TYR A 114 0.06 3.58 -7.14
C TYR A 114 0.97 2.86 -6.14
N THR A 115 2.28 2.86 -6.38
CA THR A 115 3.23 2.08 -5.56
C THR A 115 3.18 2.49 -4.09
N ALA A 116 3.17 3.79 -3.76
CA ALA A 116 3.11 4.26 -2.37
C ALA A 116 1.93 3.67 -1.58
N ASN A 117 0.69 3.88 -2.05
CA ASN A 117 -0.50 3.36 -1.38
C ASN A 117 -0.57 1.82 -1.42
N THR A 118 -0.11 1.19 -2.50
CA THR A 118 -0.03 -0.28 -2.58
C THR A 118 0.92 -0.84 -1.52
N MET A 119 2.12 -0.27 -1.40
CA MET A 119 3.12 -0.70 -0.42
C MET A 119 2.71 -0.37 1.02
N ALA A 120 1.93 0.69 1.24
CA ALA A 120 1.35 0.98 2.54
C ALA A 120 0.31 -0.09 2.95
N CYS A 121 -0.59 -0.50 2.04
CA CYS A 121 -1.49 -1.62 2.27
C CYS A 121 -0.75 -2.94 2.50
N ILE A 122 0.35 -3.17 1.77
CA ILE A 122 1.24 -4.33 1.98
C ILE A 122 1.86 -4.29 3.39
N GLY A 123 2.26 -3.12 3.89
CA GLY A 123 2.78 -2.98 5.26
C GLY A 123 1.79 -3.47 6.32
N GLU A 124 0.52 -3.10 6.20
CA GLU A 124 -0.55 -3.63 7.08
C GLU A 124 -0.78 -5.14 6.88
N ALA A 125 -0.81 -5.61 5.62
CA ALA A 125 -1.11 -7.00 5.29
C ALA A 125 -0.01 -7.99 5.68
N LEU A 126 1.26 -7.57 5.60
CA LEU A 126 2.41 -8.29 6.15
C LEU A 126 2.37 -8.32 7.68
N GLY A 127 1.60 -7.43 8.32
CA GLY A 127 1.62 -7.24 9.77
C GLY A 127 2.75 -6.34 10.26
N MET A 128 3.46 -5.63 9.36
CA MET A 128 4.58 -4.73 9.69
C MET A 128 4.15 -3.31 10.04
N SER A 129 2.88 -2.96 9.80
CA SER A 129 2.27 -1.69 10.21
C SER A 129 1.08 -1.93 11.11
N LEU A 130 0.79 -0.95 11.97
CA LEU A 130 -0.40 -1.01 12.80
C LEU A 130 -1.68 -1.08 11.92
N PRO A 131 -2.66 -1.93 12.26
CA PRO A 131 -3.91 -2.01 11.51
C PRO A 131 -4.62 -0.65 11.42
N GLY A 132 -4.98 -0.26 10.21
CA GLY A 132 -5.65 1.01 9.89
C GLY A 132 -4.70 2.20 9.68
N SER A 133 -3.38 2.02 9.82
CA SER A 133 -2.43 3.13 9.71
C SER A 133 -2.15 3.59 8.28
N ALA A 134 -2.44 2.81 7.24
CA ALA A 134 -2.14 3.16 5.86
C ALA A 134 -3.12 4.17 5.25
N ALA A 135 -4.40 4.12 5.65
CA ALA A 135 -5.47 4.85 4.97
C ALA A 135 -5.59 6.34 5.35
N PRO A 136 -5.40 6.78 6.62
CA PRO A 136 -5.58 8.18 6.99
C PRO A 136 -4.70 9.12 6.14
N PRO A 137 -5.26 10.22 5.60
CA PRO A 137 -4.50 11.17 4.79
C PRO A 137 -3.32 11.77 5.56
N SER A 138 -2.28 12.22 4.87
CA SER A 138 -1.06 12.79 5.50
C SER A 138 -1.39 13.88 6.51
N ALA A 139 -2.23 14.84 6.11
CA ALA A 139 -2.60 15.99 6.92
C ALA A 139 -3.56 15.66 8.09
N ASP A 140 -4.00 14.41 8.24
CA ASP A 140 -4.92 14.01 9.29
C ASP A 140 -4.21 13.68 10.61
N ARG A 141 -4.65 14.28 11.71
CA ARG A 141 -4.04 14.13 13.04
C ARG A 141 -4.11 12.71 13.62
N ARG A 142 -4.94 11.82 13.06
CA ARG A 142 -4.90 10.39 13.39
C ARG A 142 -3.54 9.78 13.06
N ARG A 143 -2.77 10.35 12.12
CA ARG A 143 -1.40 9.89 11.81
C ARG A 143 -0.45 10.12 12.97
N ASP A 144 -0.58 11.24 13.69
CA ASP A 144 0.20 11.52 14.90
C ASP A 144 -0.06 10.46 15.99
N ASP A 145 -1.31 9.99 16.11
CA ASP A 145 -1.66 8.89 17.03
C ASP A 145 -1.04 7.57 16.60
N PHE A 146 -1.08 7.24 15.31
CA PHE A 146 -0.40 6.05 14.79
C PHE A 146 1.12 6.15 14.97
N ALA A 147 1.71 7.33 14.84
CA ALA A 147 3.14 7.54 15.09
C ALA A 147 3.53 7.22 16.53
N ARG A 148 2.77 7.75 17.50
CA ARG A 148 2.96 7.43 18.93
C ARG A 148 2.81 5.93 19.20
N LYS A 149 1.73 5.33 18.69
CA LYS A 149 1.46 3.89 18.86
C LYS A 149 2.51 3.00 18.19
N SER A 150 3.12 3.43 17.08
CA SER A 150 4.22 2.68 16.46
C SER A 150 5.47 2.67 17.35
N GLY A 151 5.75 3.76 18.05
CA GLY A 151 6.79 3.81 19.07
C GLY A 151 6.50 2.89 20.26
N GLU A 152 5.27 2.88 20.75
CA GLU A 152 4.83 1.95 21.80
C GLU A 152 4.93 0.49 21.35
N ALA A 153 4.54 0.21 20.10
CA ALA A 153 4.56 -1.12 19.52
C ALA A 153 5.97 -1.67 19.41
N VAL A 154 6.95 -0.91 18.89
CA VAL A 154 8.33 -1.41 18.78
C VAL A 154 8.94 -1.75 20.14
N VAL A 155 8.65 -0.94 21.18
CA VAL A 155 9.08 -1.23 22.56
C VAL A 155 8.42 -2.50 23.10
N ASN A 156 7.15 -2.73 22.76
CA ASN A 156 6.47 -3.97 23.12
C ASN A 156 7.06 -5.19 22.41
N LEU A 157 7.40 -5.09 21.11
CA LEU A 157 8.06 -6.16 20.37
C LEU A 157 9.40 -6.53 21.01
N LEU A 158 10.20 -5.54 21.42
CA LEU A 158 11.45 -5.76 22.16
C LEU A 158 11.23 -6.54 23.47
N ARG A 159 10.20 -6.17 24.24
CA ARG A 159 9.85 -6.89 25.50
C ARG A 159 9.45 -8.33 25.26
N LEU A 160 8.79 -8.60 24.13
CA LEU A 160 8.33 -9.93 23.75
C LEU A 160 9.41 -10.75 23.01
N GLY A 161 10.54 -10.13 22.65
CA GLY A 161 11.59 -10.75 21.85
C GLY A 161 11.14 -11.05 20.42
N ILE A 162 10.21 -10.27 19.86
CA ILE A 162 9.68 -10.45 18.50
C ILE A 162 10.50 -9.61 17.51
N THR A 163 10.96 -10.24 16.43
CA THR A 163 11.72 -9.58 15.36
C THR A 163 10.91 -9.45 14.07
N ALA A 164 11.49 -8.79 13.06
CA ALA A 164 10.83 -8.61 11.77
C ALA A 164 10.54 -9.95 11.05
N ARG A 165 11.43 -10.95 11.14
CA ARG A 165 11.23 -12.24 10.45
C ARG A 165 10.21 -13.15 11.12
N ASP A 166 9.96 -12.97 12.42
CA ASP A 166 8.81 -13.63 13.09
C ASP A 166 7.47 -13.20 12.48
N ILE A 167 7.40 -11.97 11.95
CA ILE A 167 6.21 -11.39 11.33
C ILE A 167 6.19 -11.68 9.82
N MET A 168 7.30 -11.45 9.13
CA MET A 168 7.43 -11.58 7.68
C MET A 168 7.57 -13.05 7.22
N THR A 169 6.60 -13.88 7.54
CA THR A 169 6.55 -15.30 7.15
C THR A 169 6.00 -15.48 5.73
N LYS A 170 6.17 -16.68 5.13
CA LYS A 170 5.54 -17.03 3.85
C LYS A 170 4.04 -16.70 3.82
N LYS A 171 3.28 -17.08 4.86
CA LYS A 171 1.85 -16.79 4.98
C LYS A 171 1.56 -15.28 5.02
N ALA A 172 2.42 -14.48 5.66
CA ALA A 172 2.27 -13.02 5.67
C ALA A 172 2.50 -12.42 4.27
N PHE A 173 3.47 -12.93 3.50
CA PHE A 173 3.63 -12.56 2.09
C PHE A 173 2.43 -12.98 1.24
N GLU A 174 1.84 -14.15 1.48
CA GLU A 174 0.61 -14.57 0.81
C GLU A 174 -0.57 -13.62 1.12
N ASN A 175 -0.70 -13.18 2.38
CA ASN A 175 -1.66 -12.15 2.77
C ASN A 175 -1.43 -10.83 2.03
N ALA A 176 -0.17 -10.39 1.92
CA ALA A 176 0.19 -9.16 1.23
C ALA A 176 -0.13 -9.20 -0.27
N ILE A 177 0.11 -10.35 -0.92
CA ILE A 177 -0.30 -10.57 -2.31
C ILE A 177 -1.82 -10.51 -2.42
N ALA A 178 -2.54 -11.19 -1.53
CA ALA A 178 -4.01 -11.21 -1.57
C ALA A 178 -4.60 -9.79 -1.41
N VAL A 179 -4.10 -9.01 -0.47
CA VAL A 179 -4.53 -7.61 -0.28
C VAL A 179 -4.19 -6.76 -1.51
N THR A 180 -3.00 -6.93 -2.10
CA THR A 180 -2.60 -6.23 -3.33
C THR A 180 -3.57 -6.52 -4.47
N MET A 181 -3.95 -7.78 -4.68
CA MET A 181 -4.89 -8.19 -5.73
C MET A 181 -6.30 -7.64 -5.48
N ALA A 182 -6.76 -7.67 -4.22
CA ALA A 182 -8.08 -7.15 -3.84
C ALA A 182 -8.24 -5.65 -4.10
N PHE A 183 -7.17 -4.86 -3.90
CA PHE A 183 -7.17 -3.43 -4.19
C PHE A 183 -6.86 -3.07 -5.65
N GLY A 184 -6.45 -4.03 -6.48
CA GLY A 184 -5.94 -3.74 -7.82
C GLY A 184 -4.65 -2.92 -7.77
N GLY A 185 -3.76 -3.26 -6.83
CA GLY A 185 -2.53 -2.52 -6.56
C GLY A 185 -1.54 -2.54 -7.73
N SER A 186 -0.52 -1.68 -7.63
CA SER A 186 0.52 -1.50 -8.63
C SER A 186 1.30 -2.79 -8.93
N THR A 187 1.60 -3.06 -10.20
CA THR A 187 2.47 -4.18 -10.61
C THR A 187 3.88 -4.10 -10.02
N ASN A 188 4.36 -2.90 -9.64
CA ASN A 188 5.62 -2.74 -8.91
C ASN A 188 5.65 -3.51 -7.58
N ALA A 189 4.48 -3.82 -7.00
CA ALA A 189 4.38 -4.64 -5.80
C ALA A 189 5.03 -6.02 -5.99
N VAL A 190 4.98 -6.60 -7.20
CA VAL A 190 5.63 -7.88 -7.50
C VAL A 190 7.14 -7.78 -7.26
N LEU A 191 7.78 -6.78 -7.87
CA LEU A 191 9.22 -6.52 -7.70
C LEU A 191 9.60 -6.26 -6.23
N HIS A 192 8.76 -5.52 -5.53
CA HIS A 192 9.03 -5.09 -4.17
C HIS A 192 8.83 -6.22 -3.15
N LEU A 193 7.74 -6.99 -3.25
CA LEU A 193 7.49 -8.14 -2.38
C LEU A 193 8.55 -9.23 -2.57
N LEU A 194 8.97 -9.53 -3.81
CA LEU A 194 10.06 -10.47 -4.07
C LEU A 194 11.38 -10.02 -3.41
N ALA A 195 11.69 -8.73 -3.47
CA ALA A 195 12.90 -8.20 -2.83
C ALA A 195 12.83 -8.26 -1.30
N ILE A 196 11.69 -7.86 -0.71
CA ILE A 196 11.49 -7.94 0.75
C ILE A 196 11.54 -9.40 1.22
N ALA A 197 10.92 -10.33 0.49
CA ALA A 197 10.96 -11.76 0.80
C ALA A 197 12.38 -12.31 0.76
N ARG A 198 13.20 -11.89 -0.21
CA ARG A 198 14.62 -12.26 -0.27
C ARG A 198 15.40 -11.79 0.96
N GLU A 199 15.20 -10.55 1.39
CA GLU A 199 15.85 -10.02 2.61
C GLU A 199 15.34 -10.69 3.89
N ALA A 200 14.08 -11.15 3.88
CA ALA A 200 13.45 -11.89 4.98
C ALA A 200 13.79 -13.41 4.97
N GLU A 201 14.59 -13.88 4.01
CA GLU A 201 14.90 -15.30 3.80
C GLU A 201 13.67 -16.18 3.58
N VAL A 202 12.64 -15.62 2.94
CA VAL A 202 11.42 -16.33 2.55
C VAL A 202 11.42 -16.61 1.05
N GLU A 203 11.23 -17.88 0.69
CA GLU A 203 11.04 -18.25 -0.71
C GLU A 203 9.71 -17.71 -1.23
N LEU A 204 9.78 -16.75 -2.15
CA LEU A 204 8.64 -16.18 -2.86
C LEU A 204 8.98 -16.13 -4.35
N THR A 205 8.06 -16.62 -5.18
CA THR A 205 8.24 -16.75 -6.62
C THR A 205 7.14 -16.02 -7.38
N LEU A 206 7.31 -15.82 -8.68
CA LEU A 206 6.25 -15.26 -9.53
C LEU A 206 5.00 -16.15 -9.56
N ASP A 207 5.16 -17.47 -9.44
CA ASP A 207 4.05 -18.43 -9.46
C ASP A 207 3.14 -18.26 -8.24
N ASP A 208 3.68 -17.80 -7.10
CA ASP A 208 2.87 -17.48 -5.93
C ASP A 208 1.88 -16.34 -6.22
N PHE A 209 2.28 -15.33 -6.99
CA PHE A 209 1.39 -14.22 -7.37
C PHE A 209 0.23 -14.70 -8.23
N ASN A 210 0.48 -15.60 -9.18
CA ASN A 210 -0.56 -16.18 -10.02
C ASN A 210 -1.50 -17.08 -9.18
N ARG A 211 -0.93 -18.03 -8.42
CA ARG A 211 -1.68 -18.98 -7.57
C ARG A 211 -2.63 -18.28 -6.59
N ILE A 212 -2.20 -17.16 -6.03
CA ILE A 212 -3.02 -16.37 -5.11
C ILE A 212 -3.98 -15.48 -5.89
N GLY A 213 -3.49 -14.73 -6.89
CA GLY A 213 -4.29 -13.83 -7.71
C GLY A 213 -5.49 -14.49 -8.39
N ASP A 214 -5.35 -15.75 -8.79
CA ASP A 214 -6.44 -16.54 -9.40
C ASP A 214 -7.63 -16.76 -8.46
N LYS A 215 -7.44 -16.59 -7.14
CA LYS A 215 -8.48 -16.79 -6.12
C LYS A 215 -9.08 -15.48 -5.61
N ILE A 216 -8.37 -14.37 -5.78
CA ILE A 216 -8.73 -13.10 -5.16
C ILE A 216 -9.51 -12.22 -6.14
N PRO A 217 -10.76 -11.83 -5.80
CA PRO A 217 -11.51 -10.89 -6.63
C PRO A 217 -10.94 -9.47 -6.49
N HIS A 218 -11.00 -8.68 -7.57
CA HIS A 218 -10.74 -7.25 -7.51
C HIS A 218 -11.94 -6.53 -6.87
N LEU A 219 -11.74 -5.97 -5.67
CA LEU A 219 -12.77 -5.33 -4.84
C LEU A 219 -12.74 -3.80 -4.90
N GLY A 220 -11.56 -3.19 -5.09
CA GLY A 220 -11.36 -1.74 -5.13
C GLY A 220 -11.87 -1.08 -6.42
N ASP A 221 -12.63 0.01 -6.30
CA ASP A 221 -12.93 0.92 -7.41
C ASP A 221 -11.99 2.14 -7.34
N LEU A 222 -10.68 1.90 -7.39
CA LEU A 222 -9.66 2.92 -7.09
C LEU A 222 -8.84 3.34 -8.31
N LYS A 223 -8.55 4.63 -8.44
CA LYS A 223 -7.58 5.14 -9.44
C LYS A 223 -6.27 4.35 -9.32
N PRO A 224 -5.61 4.00 -10.44
CA PRO A 224 -5.88 4.46 -11.80
C PRO A 224 -6.98 3.67 -12.56
N PHE A 225 -7.46 2.54 -12.04
CA PHE A 225 -8.45 1.71 -12.76
C PHE A 225 -9.89 2.15 -12.53
N GLY A 226 -10.19 2.60 -11.31
CA GLY A 226 -11.49 3.03 -10.86
C GLY A 226 -11.56 4.52 -10.57
N ARG A 227 -12.58 4.90 -9.78
CA ARG A 227 -12.95 6.32 -9.59
C ARG A 227 -12.40 6.95 -8.32
N TYR A 228 -12.24 6.16 -7.26
CA TYR A 228 -11.96 6.66 -5.91
C TYR A 228 -10.46 6.69 -5.58
N VAL A 229 -10.10 7.35 -4.48
CA VAL A 229 -8.71 7.46 -3.99
C VAL A 229 -8.59 6.93 -2.55
N MET A 230 -7.37 6.87 -2.01
CA MET A 230 -7.13 6.31 -0.66
C MET A 230 -7.92 7.02 0.45
N THR A 231 -8.18 8.31 0.30
CA THR A 231 -9.01 9.06 1.27
C THR A 231 -10.45 8.54 1.33
N ASP A 232 -10.97 7.95 0.25
CA ASP A 232 -12.28 7.30 0.25
C ASP A 232 -12.25 5.92 0.91
N VAL A 233 -11.12 5.21 0.79
CA VAL A 233 -10.88 3.96 1.53
C VAL A 233 -10.87 4.24 3.04
N ASP A 234 -10.20 5.30 3.48
CA ASP A 234 -10.20 5.73 4.89
C ASP A 234 -11.63 6.01 5.41
N LYS A 235 -12.45 6.76 4.65
CA LYS A 235 -13.84 7.08 5.02
C LYS A 235 -14.70 5.84 5.27
N ILE A 236 -14.41 4.71 4.62
CA ILE A 236 -15.16 3.46 4.79
C ILE A 236 -14.55 2.50 5.83
N GLY A 237 -13.48 2.91 6.52
CA GLY A 237 -12.83 2.15 7.59
C GLY A 237 -11.44 1.61 7.25
N GLY A 238 -10.87 2.01 6.11
CA GLY A 238 -9.48 1.74 5.76
C GLY A 238 -9.21 0.32 5.25
N VAL A 239 -7.92 0.02 5.11
CA VAL A 239 -7.39 -1.30 4.71
C VAL A 239 -7.94 -2.46 5.56
N PRO A 240 -8.12 -2.33 6.88
CA PRO A 240 -8.58 -3.45 7.70
C PRO A 240 -9.97 -3.97 7.35
N VAL A 241 -10.83 -3.14 6.76
CA VAL A 241 -12.16 -3.58 6.31
C VAL A 241 -12.02 -4.59 5.18
N ILE A 242 -11.14 -4.33 4.20
CA ILE A 242 -10.83 -5.27 3.11
C ILE A 242 -10.12 -6.52 3.64
N MET A 243 -9.19 -6.37 4.57
CA MET A 243 -8.54 -7.53 5.18
C MET A 243 -9.55 -8.42 5.91
N LYS A 244 -10.50 -7.83 6.66
CA LYS A 244 -11.58 -8.59 7.28
C LYS A 244 -12.49 -9.28 6.25
N ALA A 245 -12.72 -8.65 5.09
CA ALA A 245 -13.41 -9.26 3.95
C ALA A 245 -12.81 -10.61 3.57
N LEU A 246 -11.50 -10.56 3.31
CA LEU A 246 -10.74 -11.67 2.79
C LEU A 246 -10.55 -12.73 3.87
N LEU A 247 -10.33 -12.33 5.13
CA LEU A 247 -10.24 -13.25 6.26
C LEU A 247 -11.54 -14.05 6.45
N ASP A 248 -12.70 -13.37 6.49
CA ASP A 248 -14.00 -14.04 6.66
C ASP A 248 -14.33 -14.95 5.46
N ALA A 249 -13.73 -14.71 4.29
CA ALA A 249 -13.85 -15.55 3.09
C ALA A 249 -12.81 -16.70 3.04
N GLY A 250 -11.95 -16.85 4.05
CA GLY A 250 -10.88 -17.86 4.07
C GLY A 250 -9.74 -17.58 3.08
N LEU A 251 -9.57 -16.31 2.68
CA LEU A 251 -8.57 -15.84 1.71
C LEU A 251 -7.37 -15.15 2.36
N LEU A 252 -7.33 -15.06 3.70
CA LEU A 252 -6.15 -14.64 4.47
C LEU A 252 -5.82 -15.65 5.57
N HIS A 253 -4.53 -15.74 5.87
CA HIS A 253 -3.97 -16.44 7.02
C HIS A 253 -4.12 -15.57 8.27
N GLY A 254 -5.12 -15.90 9.09
CA GLY A 254 -5.45 -15.14 10.30
C GLY A 254 -4.47 -15.34 11.47
N ASP A 255 -3.68 -16.42 11.44
CA ASP A 255 -2.72 -16.81 12.47
C ASP A 255 -1.38 -16.05 12.38
N CYS A 256 -1.16 -15.27 11.32
CA CYS A 256 0.06 -14.46 11.16
C CYS A 256 0.21 -13.45 12.31
N LEU A 257 1.38 -13.46 12.95
CA LEU A 257 1.80 -12.45 13.93
C LEU A 257 1.90 -11.07 13.28
N THR A 258 1.74 -10.01 14.07
CA THR A 258 1.87 -8.62 13.61
C THR A 258 2.65 -7.78 14.62
N VAL A 259 3.01 -6.56 14.25
CA VAL A 259 3.69 -5.58 15.10
C VAL A 259 2.93 -5.19 16.38
N THR A 260 1.65 -5.56 16.49
CA THR A 260 0.87 -5.38 17.72
C THR A 260 1.23 -6.42 18.80
N GLY A 261 1.99 -7.46 18.48
CA GLY A 261 2.20 -8.65 19.30
C GLY A 261 1.02 -9.64 19.27
N LYS A 262 0.00 -9.36 18.45
CA LYS A 262 -1.19 -10.21 18.25
C LYS A 262 -1.25 -10.73 16.83
N THR A 263 -2.07 -11.76 16.64
CA THR A 263 -2.36 -12.30 15.32
C THR A 263 -3.22 -11.34 14.49
N LEU A 264 -3.20 -11.51 13.17
CA LEU A 264 -4.03 -10.77 12.25
C LEU A 264 -5.53 -10.91 12.60
N ALA A 265 -5.99 -12.13 12.90
CA ALA A 265 -7.38 -12.40 13.24
C ALA A 265 -7.82 -11.67 14.51
N GLU A 266 -6.99 -11.66 15.56
CA GLU A 266 -7.28 -10.95 16.82
C GLU A 266 -7.42 -9.44 16.58
N ASN A 267 -6.55 -8.85 15.76
CA ASN A 267 -6.61 -7.44 15.42
C ASN A 267 -7.89 -7.09 14.63
N LEU A 268 -8.27 -7.95 13.68
CA LEU A 268 -9.45 -7.72 12.84
C LEU A 268 -10.77 -8.04 13.54
N ALA A 269 -10.76 -8.75 14.67
CA ALA A 269 -11.97 -9.15 15.39
C ALA A 269 -12.85 -7.96 15.83
N SER A 270 -12.22 -6.84 16.19
CA SER A 270 -12.91 -5.64 16.68
C SER A 270 -13.42 -4.70 15.57
N ILE A 271 -13.15 -5.02 14.30
CA ILE A 271 -13.40 -4.12 13.18
C ILE A 271 -14.83 -4.32 12.66
N ASN A 272 -15.70 -3.37 13.00
CA ASN A 272 -17.08 -3.36 12.53
C ASN A 272 -17.15 -2.96 11.05
N ARG A 273 -17.67 -3.86 10.21
CA ARG A 273 -18.06 -3.52 8.83
C ARG A 273 -19.24 -2.54 8.91
N ARG A 274 -19.02 -1.25 8.65
CA ARG A 274 -20.13 -0.29 8.51
C ARG A 274 -20.90 -0.61 7.22
N THR A 275 -22.06 -1.26 7.37
CA THR A 275 -22.87 -1.79 6.26
C THR A 275 -23.69 -0.74 5.50
N SER A 276 -23.79 0.51 5.98
CA SER A 276 -24.69 1.52 5.39
C SER A 276 -24.04 2.48 4.39
N THR A 277 -22.73 2.76 4.44
CA THR A 277 -22.05 3.74 3.55
C THR A 277 -20.94 3.15 2.68
N ALA A 278 -20.52 1.90 2.92
CA ALA A 278 -19.39 1.26 2.22
C ALA A 278 -19.65 0.83 0.76
N ARG A 279 -20.80 1.18 0.16
CA ARG A 279 -21.19 0.68 -1.18
C ARG A 279 -20.51 1.38 -2.36
N SER A 280 -19.82 2.50 -2.16
CA SER A 280 -19.32 3.31 -3.28
C SER A 280 -17.90 2.93 -3.73
N CYS A 281 -16.92 2.92 -2.83
CA CYS A 281 -15.50 2.72 -3.14
C CYS A 281 -15.02 1.25 -3.18
N ALA A 282 -15.75 0.36 -2.50
CA ALA A 282 -15.51 -1.07 -2.53
C ALA A 282 -16.83 -1.78 -2.83
N ARG A 283 -16.86 -2.66 -3.83
CA ARG A 283 -18.10 -3.37 -4.23
C ARG A 283 -18.22 -4.69 -3.46
N TRP A 284 -18.86 -4.61 -2.30
CA TRP A 284 -19.04 -5.71 -1.35
C TRP A 284 -20.10 -6.75 -1.74
N THR A 285 -20.92 -6.49 -2.75
CA THR A 285 -22.04 -7.36 -3.16
C THR A 285 -21.76 -7.99 -4.51
N THR A 286 -21.54 -9.33 -4.55
CA THR A 286 -21.71 -10.32 -5.65
C THR A 286 -21.33 -9.98 -7.11
N ARG A 287 -20.87 -8.76 -7.39
CA ARG A 287 -20.38 -8.25 -8.66
C ARG A 287 -19.07 -7.53 -8.34
N SER A 288 -18.00 -8.33 -8.31
CA SER A 288 -16.64 -7.83 -8.50
C SER A 288 -16.61 -6.88 -9.70
N THR A 289 -15.75 -5.85 -9.68
CA THR A 289 -15.49 -5.07 -10.91
C THR A 289 -14.97 -5.96 -12.02
N ARG A 290 -14.27 -7.05 -11.66
CA ARG A 290 -13.95 -8.18 -12.53
C ARG A 290 -13.78 -9.49 -11.73
N PRO A 291 -14.24 -10.65 -12.26
CA PRO A 291 -14.15 -11.93 -11.56
C PRO A 291 -12.69 -12.34 -11.28
N ALA A 292 -12.48 -13.29 -10.36
CA ALA A 292 -11.16 -13.86 -10.09
C ALA A 292 -10.49 -14.34 -11.40
N GLY A 293 -9.18 -14.09 -11.57
CA GLY A 293 -8.45 -14.36 -12.81
C GLY A 293 -8.57 -13.29 -13.92
N SER A 294 -9.06 -12.09 -13.60
CA SER A 294 -9.11 -10.97 -14.56
C SER A 294 -7.88 -10.06 -14.44
N PRO A 295 -7.30 -9.59 -15.56
CA PRO A 295 -5.91 -9.13 -15.58
C PRO A 295 -5.77 -7.72 -15.01
N SER A 296 -5.25 -7.60 -13.78
CA SER A 296 -4.54 -6.41 -13.29
C SER A 296 -3.04 -6.69 -13.12
N CYS A 297 -2.71 -7.90 -12.64
CA CYS A 297 -1.35 -8.43 -12.48
C CYS A 297 -1.26 -9.89 -12.94
N THR A 298 -1.59 -10.21 -14.19
CA THR A 298 -1.18 -11.50 -14.79
C THR A 298 0.30 -11.43 -15.11
N VAL A 299 1.10 -12.40 -14.65
CA VAL A 299 2.46 -12.59 -15.14
C VAL A 299 2.37 -13.43 -16.42
N PRO A 300 2.46 -12.84 -17.62
CA PRO A 300 2.47 -13.64 -18.83
C PRO A 300 3.76 -14.47 -18.85
N TRP A 301 3.64 -15.75 -19.17
CA TRP A 301 4.76 -16.60 -19.59
C TRP A 301 4.77 -16.66 -21.13
N PRO A 302 5.35 -15.68 -21.85
CA PRO A 302 5.57 -15.83 -23.27
C PRO A 302 6.84 -16.67 -23.50
N ARG A 303 6.89 -17.43 -24.60
CA ARG A 303 8.08 -18.15 -25.11
C ARG A 303 9.37 -17.28 -25.26
N LYS A 304 9.30 -15.98 -25.00
CA LYS A 304 10.39 -14.99 -25.17
C LYS A 304 11.00 -14.49 -23.85
N VAL A 305 10.51 -14.90 -22.69
CA VAL A 305 11.13 -14.57 -21.38
C VAL A 305 11.62 -15.88 -20.76
N PRO A 306 12.94 -16.12 -20.68
CA PRO A 306 13.48 -17.36 -20.12
C PRO A 306 13.19 -17.48 -18.61
N SER A 307 13.10 -18.74 -18.16
CA SER A 307 13.00 -19.17 -16.76
C SER A 307 14.05 -18.55 -15.84
#